data_AF-A0A2W4MPH5-F1
#
_entry.id   AF-A0A2W4MPH5-F1
#
_cell.length_a   1.000
_cell.length_b   1.000
_cell.length_c   1.000
_cell.angle_alpha   90.00
_cell.angle_beta   90.00
_cell.angle_gamma   90.00
#
_symmetry.space_group_name_H-M   'P 1'
#
loop_
_entity.id
_entity.type
_entity.pdbx_description
1 polymer ?
#
loop_
_entity_poly.entity_id
_entity_poly.type
_entity_poly.pdbx_seq_one_letter_code
_entity_poly.pdbx_strand_id
1 'polypeptide(L)'
;MTDYTEQDTERAREFERSSAGMHTQPLAAPPQVLPPPPPASTTAAPAARRGNLPALALLVIGGLMLLAQVFPGELEITGGMVLLTIASCFLFFAFWQRIYGLLIPGAILSGLSIGVTFAELTDGVSVLWGLSLGFLAIYLVGRALFGVRNIWPIFPAVPLFAVGVIVAVSNLPGFLAGGLVWLPLLLIGAGLFLGWGRRT
;
A
#
# COMPACT_ATOMS: atom_id res chain seq x y z
N MET A 1 -50.52 -6.42 47.95
CA MET A 1 -50.17 -5.14 47.32
C MET A 1 -48.68 -5.11 47.24
N THR A 2 -48.11 -5.21 46.04
CA THR A 2 -46.67 -5.32 45.82
C THR A 2 -46.12 -3.89 45.74
N ASP A 3 -45.26 -3.50 46.69
CA ASP A 3 -44.63 -2.18 46.71
C ASP A 3 -43.66 -2.06 45.53
N TYR A 4 -44.06 -1.26 44.53
CA TYR A 4 -43.17 -0.89 43.43
C TYR A 4 -42.22 0.18 43.92
N THR A 5 -40.92 -0.11 43.84
CA THR A 5 -39.88 0.84 44.23
C THR A 5 -39.64 1.85 43.12
N GLU A 6 -39.20 3.07 43.46
CA GLU A 6 -38.91 4.11 42.45
C GLU A 6 -37.88 3.64 41.41
N GLN A 7 -37.00 2.72 41.81
CA GLN A 7 -35.99 2.10 40.97
C GLN A 7 -36.60 1.24 39.84
N ASP A 8 -37.77 0.64 40.07
CA ASP A 8 -38.50 -0.11 39.05
C ASP A 8 -39.16 0.83 38.03
N THR A 9 -39.62 2.00 38.49
CA THR A 9 -40.17 3.02 37.61
C THR A 9 -39.10 3.73 36.76
N GLU A 10 -37.87 3.85 37.27
CA GLU A 10 -36.75 4.38 36.49
C GLU A 10 -36.29 3.41 35.40
N ARG A 11 -36.19 2.10 35.70
CA ARG A 11 -35.94 1.08 34.66
C ARG A 11 -36.98 1.10 33.55
N ALA A 12 -38.27 1.24 33.89
CA ALA A 12 -39.34 1.35 32.90
C ALA A 12 -39.11 2.51 31.91
N ARG A 13 -38.67 3.67 32.41
CA ARG A 13 -38.38 4.86 31.58
C ARG A 13 -37.11 4.72 30.73
N GLU A 14 -36.13 3.94 31.16
CA GLU A 14 -34.95 3.62 30.36
C GLU A 14 -35.32 2.76 29.13
N PHE A 15 -36.32 1.88 29.24
CA PHE A 15 -36.85 1.13 28.10
C PHE A 15 -37.59 2.02 27.10
N GLU A 16 -38.28 3.06 27.56
CA GLU A 16 -38.99 4.03 26.69
C GLU A 16 -38.04 5.00 25.98
N ARG A 17 -36.87 5.29 26.57
CA ARG A 17 -35.82 6.16 25.99
C ARG A 17 -34.96 5.49 24.92
N SER A 18 -35.16 4.19 24.64
CA SER A 18 -34.48 3.48 23.55
C SER A 18 -35.09 3.86 22.17
N SER A 19 -35.06 5.16 21.87
CA SER A 19 -35.55 5.82 20.65
C SER A 19 -34.64 5.58 19.43
N ALA A 20 -34.16 4.35 19.26
CA ALA A 20 -33.46 3.88 18.08
C ALA A 20 -33.78 2.41 17.73
N GLY A 21 -34.87 1.85 18.28
CA GLY A 21 -35.55 0.68 17.70
C GLY A 21 -34.86 -0.68 17.81
N MET A 22 -33.83 -0.85 18.65
CA MET A 22 -33.29 -2.19 18.96
C MET A 22 -33.08 -2.38 20.46
N HIS A 23 -33.83 -3.32 21.03
CA HIS A 23 -33.65 -3.80 22.40
C HIS A 23 -32.40 -4.69 22.49
N THR A 24 -31.44 -4.35 23.34
CA THR A 24 -30.27 -5.22 23.62
C THR A 24 -30.63 -6.25 24.68
N GLN A 25 -30.52 -7.53 24.32
CA GLN A 25 -30.73 -8.67 25.21
C GLN A 25 -29.69 -8.65 26.35
N PRO A 26 -30.08 -8.69 27.63
CA PRO A 26 -29.11 -8.84 28.71
C PRO A 26 -28.54 -10.27 28.68
N LEU A 27 -27.20 -10.38 28.55
CA LEU A 27 -26.47 -11.65 28.62
C LEU A 27 -26.53 -12.20 30.06
N ALA A 28 -27.01 -13.45 30.22
CA ALA A 28 -26.99 -14.15 31.50
C ALA A 28 -25.56 -14.42 31.97
N ALA A 29 -25.31 -14.24 33.27
CA ALA A 29 -24.00 -14.51 33.89
C ALA A 29 -23.58 -16.00 33.75
N PRO A 30 -22.28 -16.31 33.61
CA PRO A 30 -21.80 -17.56 33.00
C PRO A 30 -21.65 -18.73 34.00
N PRO A 31 -21.84 -20.00 33.56
CA PRO A 31 -21.14 -21.15 34.15
C PRO A 31 -19.65 -21.06 33.78
N GLN A 32 -18.74 -21.29 34.74
CA GLN A 32 -17.29 -21.31 34.52
C GLN A 32 -16.91 -22.31 33.42
N VAL A 33 -16.63 -21.79 32.22
CA VAL A 33 -15.94 -22.48 31.14
C VAL A 33 -14.59 -21.80 30.99
N LEU A 34 -13.53 -22.62 30.99
CA LEU A 34 -12.15 -22.23 30.79
C LEU A 34 -12.03 -21.15 29.68
N PRO A 35 -11.38 -20.00 29.93
CA PRO A 35 -11.33 -18.93 28.95
C PRO A 35 -10.58 -19.40 27.69
N PRO A 36 -11.14 -19.23 26.48
CA PRO A 36 -10.37 -19.33 25.25
C PRO A 36 -9.29 -18.22 25.26
N PRO A 37 -8.09 -18.48 24.70
CA PRO A 37 -7.06 -17.46 24.63
C PRO A 37 -7.60 -16.23 23.89
N PRO A 38 -7.41 -15.01 24.42
CA PRO A 38 -7.96 -13.81 23.81
C PRO A 38 -7.40 -13.64 22.38
N PRO A 39 -8.21 -13.17 21.42
CA PRO A 39 -7.66 -12.69 20.16
C PRO A 39 -6.65 -11.59 20.51
N ALA A 40 -5.44 -11.70 19.99
CA ALA A 40 -4.38 -10.72 20.21
C ALA A 40 -4.88 -9.33 19.79
N SER A 41 -5.36 -8.57 20.77
CA SER A 41 -5.63 -7.15 20.62
C SER A 41 -4.27 -6.51 20.41
N THR A 42 -3.92 -6.24 19.16
CA THR A 42 -2.88 -5.27 18.83
C THR A 42 -3.36 -3.90 19.27
N THR A 43 -3.28 -3.64 20.57
CA THR A 43 -3.33 -2.31 21.15
C THR A 43 -2.03 -1.62 20.72
N ALA A 44 -2.03 -1.12 19.49
CA ALA A 44 -0.98 -0.24 19.02
C ALA A 44 -1.03 1.02 19.88
N ALA A 45 -0.09 1.13 20.81
CA ALA A 45 0.15 2.37 21.54
C ALA A 45 0.27 3.54 20.54
N PRO A 46 -0.27 4.73 20.85
CA PRO A 46 -0.09 5.90 19.98
C PRO A 46 1.40 6.25 19.96
N ALA A 47 2.09 5.81 18.90
CA ALA A 47 3.49 6.13 18.70
C ALA A 47 3.63 7.66 18.59
N ALA A 48 4.40 8.24 19.50
CA ALA A 48 4.64 9.68 19.56
C ALA A 48 5.04 10.23 18.19
N ARG A 49 4.17 11.08 17.63
CA ARG A 49 4.37 11.81 16.39
C ARG A 49 5.56 12.77 16.54
N ARG A 50 6.75 12.33 16.17
CA ARG A 50 7.82 13.24 15.73
C ARG A 50 7.87 13.17 14.21
N GLY A 51 7.29 14.18 13.58
CA GLY A 51 7.26 14.33 12.13
C GLY A 51 8.66 14.67 11.64
N ASN A 52 9.28 13.73 10.92
CA ASN A 52 10.56 13.97 10.26
C ASN A 52 10.30 14.73 8.95
N LEU A 53 10.01 16.03 9.07
CA LEU A 53 9.95 17.00 7.97
C LEU A 53 11.07 16.84 6.92
N PRO A 54 12.35 16.59 7.28
CA PRO A 54 13.41 16.42 6.27
C PRO A 54 13.23 15.16 5.42
N ALA A 55 12.66 14.09 5.97
CA ALA A 55 12.41 12.85 5.22
C ALA A 55 11.28 13.04 4.18
N LEU A 56 10.28 13.87 4.51
CA LEU A 56 9.21 14.23 3.58
C LEU A 56 9.73 15.11 2.44
N ALA A 57 10.59 16.08 2.74
CA ALA A 57 11.22 16.93 1.73
C ALA A 57 12.09 16.12 0.76
N LEU A 58 12.89 15.18 1.28
CA LEU A 58 13.72 14.28 0.46
C LEU A 58 12.87 13.36 -0.43
N LEU A 59 11.71 12.90 0.04
CA LEU A 59 10.80 12.06 -0.74
C LEU A 59 10.13 12.86 -1.87
N VAL A 60 9.70 14.09 -1.60
CA VAL A 60 9.12 14.97 -2.63
C VAL A 60 10.16 15.36 -3.68
N ILE A 61 11.36 15.73 -3.25
CA ILE A 61 12.48 16.09 -4.15
C ILE A 61 12.91 14.88 -4.98
N GLY A 62 13.02 13.70 -4.36
CA GLY A 62 13.32 12.45 -5.06
C GLY A 62 12.24 12.09 -6.08
N GLY A 63 10.97 12.28 -5.73
CA GLY A 63 9.84 12.10 -6.65
C GLY A 63 9.88 13.06 -7.85
N LEU A 64 10.19 14.34 -7.62
CA LEU A 64 10.34 15.35 -8.67
C LEU A 64 11.53 15.09 -9.59
N MET A 65 12.67 14.66 -9.05
CA MET A 65 13.84 14.30 -9.86
C MET A 65 13.60 13.03 -10.67
N LEU A 66 12.93 12.02 -10.10
CA LEU A 66 12.57 10.80 -10.81
C LEU A 66 11.57 11.09 -11.92
N LEU A 67 10.59 11.96 -11.67
CA LEU A 67 9.64 12.40 -12.68
C LEU A 67 10.35 13.15 -13.82
N ALA A 68 11.33 14.00 -13.53
CA ALA A 68 12.11 14.71 -14.55
C ALA A 68 13.01 13.79 -15.38
N GLN A 69 13.42 12.64 -14.84
CA GLN A 69 14.38 11.73 -15.49
C GLN A 69 13.72 10.68 -16.38
N VAL A 70 12.42 10.43 -16.21
CA VAL A 70 11.65 9.44 -17.01
C VAL A 70 11.18 10.01 -18.37
N PHE A 71 11.21 11.32 -18.58
CA PHE A 71 10.82 11.95 -19.86
C PHE A 71 12.02 12.03 -20.83
N PRO A 72 12.20 11.04 -21.71
CA PRO A 72 11.93 11.32 -23.12
C PRO A 72 11.41 10.08 -23.88
N GLY A 73 10.13 10.02 -24.23
CA GLY A 73 9.65 9.03 -25.21
C GLY A 73 8.16 8.71 -25.10
N GLU A 74 7.50 8.61 -26.24
CA GLU A 74 6.07 8.33 -26.42
C GLU A 74 5.70 6.91 -25.96
N LEU A 75 5.36 6.76 -24.68
CA LEU A 75 4.69 5.58 -24.12
C LEU A 75 3.21 5.93 -23.89
N GLU A 76 2.35 4.94 -23.63
CA GLU A 76 0.95 5.10 -23.19
C GLU A 76 0.86 5.75 -21.77
N ILE A 77 1.48 6.92 -21.66
CA ILE A 77 1.82 7.68 -20.46
C ILE A 77 0.55 8.27 -19.83
N THR A 78 -0.49 8.49 -20.63
CA THR A 78 -1.73 9.14 -20.19
C THR A 78 -2.39 8.39 -19.03
N GLY A 79 -2.52 7.06 -19.13
CA GLY A 79 -3.12 6.24 -18.05
C GLY A 79 -2.22 6.18 -16.80
N GLY A 80 -0.93 5.95 -17.02
CA GLY A 80 0.06 5.89 -15.94
C GLY A 80 0.18 7.19 -15.16
N MET A 81 0.22 8.35 -15.82
CA MET A 81 0.34 9.66 -15.18
C MET A 81 -0.88 10.01 -14.32
N VAL A 82 -2.09 9.70 -14.79
CA VAL A 82 -3.32 9.95 -14.01
C VAL A 82 -3.28 9.12 -12.73
N LEU A 83 -2.96 7.84 -12.83
CA LEU A 83 -2.81 6.95 -11.68
C LEU A 83 -1.72 7.44 -10.72
N LEU A 84 -0.58 7.89 -11.24
CA LEU A 84 0.52 8.44 -10.43
C LEU A 84 0.08 9.69 -9.68
N THR A 85 -0.67 10.58 -10.32
CA THR A 85 -1.15 11.83 -9.73
C THR A 85 -2.10 11.55 -8.57
N ILE A 86 -3.02 10.58 -8.76
CA ILE A 86 -3.93 10.13 -7.72
C ILE A 86 -3.16 9.43 -6.59
N ALA A 87 -2.23 8.52 -6.93
CA ALA A 87 -1.37 7.83 -5.97
C ALA A 87 -0.56 8.81 -5.12
N SER A 88 -0.04 9.87 -5.74
CA SER A 88 0.74 10.93 -5.09
C SER A 88 -0.10 11.65 -4.03
N CYS A 89 -1.35 11.97 -4.31
CA CYS A 89 -2.27 12.54 -3.33
C CYS A 89 -2.45 11.62 -2.11
N PHE A 90 -2.71 10.33 -2.33
CA PHE A 90 -2.88 9.36 -1.25
C PHE A 90 -1.59 9.14 -0.44
N LEU A 91 -0.45 8.98 -1.11
CA LEU A 91 0.85 8.80 -0.48
C LEU A 91 1.24 10.04 0.34
N PHE A 92 0.99 11.24 -0.19
CA PHE A 92 1.23 12.49 0.51
C PHE A 92 0.44 12.54 1.82
N PHE A 93 -0.86 12.27 1.80
CA PHE A 93 -1.68 12.24 3.02
C PHE A 93 -1.31 11.08 3.95
N ALA A 94 -0.97 9.90 3.41
CA ALA A 94 -0.54 8.75 4.18
C ALA A 94 0.70 9.08 5.02
N PHE A 95 1.71 9.74 4.42
CA PHE A 95 2.92 10.15 5.13
C PHE A 95 2.69 11.37 6.04
N TRP A 96 1.91 12.35 5.59
CA TRP A 96 1.65 13.57 6.36
C TRP A 96 0.89 13.29 7.65
N GLN A 97 -0.22 12.55 7.57
CA GLN A 97 -1.04 12.23 8.73
C GLN A 97 -0.60 10.92 9.44
N ARG A 98 0.38 10.20 8.88
CA ARG A 98 0.77 8.84 9.31
C ARG A 98 -0.43 7.89 9.45
N ILE A 99 -1.34 7.92 8.47
CA ILE A 99 -2.49 7.01 8.42
C ILE A 99 -2.18 5.83 7.49
N TYR A 100 -2.02 4.64 8.07
CA TYR A 100 -1.69 3.42 7.32
C TYR A 100 -2.76 3.06 6.27
N GLY A 101 -4.03 3.34 6.53
CA GLY A 101 -5.12 3.04 5.59
C GLY A 101 -5.00 3.72 4.22
N LEU A 102 -4.36 4.90 4.15
CA LEU A 102 -4.15 5.64 2.89
C LEU A 102 -2.93 5.15 2.11
N LEU A 103 -2.02 4.45 2.77
CA LEU A 103 -0.83 3.88 2.14
C LEU A 103 -1.20 2.70 1.22
N ILE A 104 -2.24 1.95 1.57
CA ILE A 104 -2.72 0.80 0.78
C ILE A 104 -3.11 1.22 -0.64
N PRO A 105 -4.09 2.13 -0.86
CA PRO A 105 -4.44 2.58 -2.21
C PRO A 105 -3.29 3.33 -2.88
N GLY A 106 -2.53 4.14 -2.13
CA GLY A 106 -1.40 4.90 -2.68
C GLY A 106 -0.33 3.99 -3.31
N ALA A 107 0.12 2.95 -2.59
CA ALA A 107 1.15 2.03 -3.06
C ALA A 107 0.68 1.13 -4.21
N ILE A 108 -0.58 0.69 -4.20
CA ILE A 108 -1.17 -0.09 -5.29
C ILE A 108 -1.26 0.75 -6.55
N LEU A 109 -1.80 1.98 -6.45
CA LEU A 109 -1.94 2.87 -7.59
C LEU A 109 -0.58 3.32 -8.15
N SER A 110 0.43 3.55 -7.30
CA SER A 110 1.78 3.86 -7.78
C SER A 110 2.44 2.66 -8.46
N GLY A 111 2.28 1.45 -7.91
CA GLY A 111 2.80 0.23 -8.52
C GLY A 111 2.14 -0.06 -9.87
N LEU A 112 0.83 0.11 -9.94
CA LEU A 112 0.05 -0.08 -11.17
C LEU A 112 0.37 1.00 -12.20
N SER A 113 0.54 2.26 -11.78
CA SER A 113 0.98 3.36 -12.65
C SER A 113 2.27 2.99 -13.40
N ILE A 114 3.30 2.54 -12.66
CA ILE A 114 4.56 2.08 -13.26
C ILE A 114 4.30 0.87 -14.17
N GLY A 115 3.53 -0.11 -13.71
CA GLY A 115 3.26 -1.32 -14.49
C GLY A 115 2.55 -1.06 -15.83
N VAL A 116 1.60 -0.12 -15.85
CA VAL A 116 0.85 0.25 -17.07
C VAL A 116 1.73 1.02 -18.05
N THR A 117 2.63 1.90 -17.59
CA THR A 117 3.53 2.63 -18.50
C THR A 117 4.44 1.74 -19.33
N PHE A 118 4.74 0.52 -18.85
CA PHE A 118 5.57 -0.46 -19.54
C PHE A 118 4.78 -1.67 -20.05
N ALA A 119 3.45 -1.63 -19.99
CA ALA A 119 2.61 -2.78 -20.36
C ALA A 119 2.78 -3.17 -21.83
N GLU A 120 2.77 -2.18 -22.73
CA GLU A 120 2.95 -2.39 -24.17
C GLU A 120 4.29 -3.02 -24.53
N LEU A 121 5.37 -2.67 -23.81
CA LEU A 121 6.72 -3.18 -24.08
C LEU A 121 6.95 -4.60 -23.57
N THR A 122 6.11 -5.07 -22.65
CA THR A 122 6.34 -6.32 -21.90
C THR A 122 5.17 -7.29 -21.99
N ASP A 123 4.29 -7.12 -22.98
CA ASP A 123 3.07 -7.94 -23.15
C ASP A 123 2.24 -8.05 -21.85
N GLY A 124 2.16 -6.95 -21.09
CA GLY A 124 1.41 -6.87 -19.83
C GLY A 124 2.12 -7.45 -18.58
N VAL A 125 3.32 -8.02 -18.71
CA VAL A 125 4.10 -8.53 -17.56
C VAL A 125 4.43 -7.43 -16.56
N SER A 126 4.74 -6.22 -17.04
CA SER A 126 5.02 -5.06 -16.20
C SER A 126 3.90 -4.73 -15.23
N VAL A 127 2.63 -5.01 -15.57
CA VAL A 127 1.49 -4.75 -14.69
C VAL A 127 1.50 -5.70 -13.49
N LEU A 128 1.78 -6.99 -13.72
CA LEU A 128 1.89 -7.99 -12.66
C LEU A 128 3.04 -7.67 -11.69
N TRP A 129 4.17 -7.24 -12.24
CA TRP A 129 5.34 -6.85 -11.47
C TRP A 129 5.11 -5.55 -10.72
N GLY A 130 4.50 -4.55 -11.37
CA GLY A 130 4.15 -3.27 -10.76
C GLY A 130 3.18 -3.43 -9.58
N LEU A 131 2.14 -4.24 -9.74
CA LEU A 131 1.23 -4.58 -8.64
C LEU A 131 1.93 -5.35 -7.51
N SER A 132 2.73 -6.35 -7.85
CA SER A 132 3.53 -7.09 -6.86
C SER A 132 4.42 -6.14 -6.04
N LEU A 133 5.13 -5.22 -6.71
CA LEU A 133 5.96 -4.22 -6.06
C LEU A 133 5.14 -3.24 -5.23
N GLY A 134 3.94 -2.86 -5.69
CA GLY A 134 2.99 -2.05 -4.91
C GLY A 134 2.59 -2.73 -3.60
N PHE A 135 2.23 -4.01 -3.64
CA PHE A 135 1.91 -4.79 -2.43
C PHE A 135 3.13 -4.98 -1.52
N LEU A 136 4.30 -5.26 -2.10
CA LEU A 136 5.54 -5.38 -1.34
C LEU A 136 5.92 -4.05 -0.67
N ALA A 137 5.69 -2.92 -1.35
CA ALA A 137 5.87 -1.59 -0.78
C ALA A 137 4.93 -1.34 0.41
N ILE A 138 3.68 -1.85 0.39
CA ILE A 138 2.80 -1.78 1.56
C ILE A 138 3.45 -2.47 2.76
N TYR A 139 3.98 -3.68 2.56
CA TYR A 139 4.63 -4.43 3.63
C TYR A 139 5.89 -3.72 4.15
N LEU A 140 6.79 -3.31 3.25
CA LEU A 140 8.07 -2.70 3.62
C LEU A 140 7.88 -1.31 4.24
N VAL A 141 7.11 -0.44 3.60
CA VAL A 141 6.88 0.93 4.07
C VAL A 141 5.97 0.93 5.30
N GLY A 142 4.95 0.07 5.34
CA GLY A 142 4.11 -0.13 6.51
C GLY A 142 4.91 -0.55 7.74
N ARG A 143 5.86 -1.47 7.57
CA ARG A 143 6.74 -1.90 8.65
C ARG A 143 7.77 -0.83 9.04
N ALA A 144 8.41 -0.19 8.06
CA ALA A 144 9.50 0.76 8.30
C ALA A 144 9.03 2.12 8.84
N LEU A 145 7.93 2.68 8.29
CA LEU A 145 7.47 4.04 8.62
C LEU A 145 6.28 4.06 9.58
N PHE A 146 5.42 3.03 9.55
CA PHE A 146 4.18 2.99 10.35
C PHE A 146 4.24 1.97 11.50
N GLY A 147 5.30 1.16 11.59
CA GLY A 147 5.46 0.15 12.64
C GLY A 147 4.44 -1.00 12.58
N VAL A 148 3.72 -1.14 11.47
CA VAL A 148 2.68 -2.16 11.29
C VAL A 148 3.32 -3.47 10.84
N ARG A 149 3.16 -4.53 11.63
CA ARG A 149 3.67 -5.88 11.34
C ARG A 149 2.56 -6.76 10.76
N ASN A 150 1.95 -6.33 9.66
CA ASN A 150 0.93 -7.12 8.98
C ASN A 150 1.50 -7.81 7.74
N ILE A 151 1.39 -9.13 7.67
CA ILE A 151 1.86 -9.96 6.55
C ILE A 151 0.88 -10.01 5.37
N TRP A 152 -0.33 -9.46 5.53
CA TRP A 152 -1.37 -9.46 4.50
C TRP A 152 -0.90 -9.09 3.08
N PRO A 153 -0.09 -8.03 2.87
CA PRO A 153 0.32 -7.64 1.51
C PRO A 153 1.19 -8.67 0.79
N ILE A 154 1.84 -9.59 1.52
CA ILE A 154 2.70 -10.62 0.93
C ILE A 154 1.87 -11.66 0.17
N PHE A 155 0.67 -11.99 0.65
CA PHE A 155 -0.18 -13.01 0.05
C PHE A 155 -0.56 -12.73 -1.41
N PRO A 156 -0.95 -11.50 -1.82
CA PRO A 156 -1.12 -11.18 -3.24
C PRO A 156 0.20 -10.89 -3.95
N ALA A 157 1.22 -10.35 -3.27
CA ALA A 157 2.49 -10.02 -3.91
C ALA A 157 3.21 -11.26 -4.49
N VAL A 158 3.29 -12.35 -3.71
CA VAL A 158 4.05 -13.54 -4.10
C VAL A 158 3.46 -14.24 -5.34
N PRO A 159 2.14 -14.52 -5.43
CA PRO A 159 1.54 -15.10 -6.62
C PRO A 159 1.63 -14.17 -7.83
N LEU A 160 1.39 -12.86 -7.67
CA LEU A 160 1.50 -11.90 -8.77
C LEU A 160 2.92 -11.85 -9.34
N PHE A 161 3.92 -11.88 -8.46
CA PHE A 161 5.31 -11.99 -8.86
C PHE A 161 5.60 -13.31 -9.58
N ALA A 162 5.17 -14.44 -9.00
CA ALA A 162 5.39 -15.76 -9.58
C ALA A 162 4.76 -15.90 -10.97
N VAL A 163 3.50 -15.48 -11.12
CA VAL A 163 2.82 -15.46 -12.42
C VAL A 163 3.55 -14.51 -13.39
N GLY A 164 3.92 -13.32 -12.93
CA GLY A 164 4.70 -12.39 -13.73
C GLY A 164 6.02 -12.99 -14.24
N VAL A 165 6.73 -13.75 -13.40
CA VAL A 165 7.97 -14.45 -13.78
C VAL A 165 7.69 -15.57 -14.79
N ILE A 166 6.65 -16.38 -14.57
CA ILE A 166 6.28 -17.46 -15.51
C ILE A 166 5.93 -16.88 -16.88
N VAL A 167 5.13 -15.81 -16.92
CA VAL A 167 4.76 -15.13 -18.17
C VAL A 167 5.98 -14.48 -18.83
N ALA A 168 6.88 -13.86 -18.07
CA ALA A 168 8.13 -13.30 -18.58
C ALA A 168 9.01 -14.36 -19.27
N VAL A 169 9.19 -15.51 -18.62
CA VAL A 169 9.99 -16.63 -19.15
C VAL A 169 9.30 -17.26 -20.37
N SER A 170 7.97 -17.35 -20.36
CA SER A 170 7.20 -17.89 -21.48
C SER A 170 7.24 -17.00 -22.72
N ASN A 171 7.38 -15.68 -22.54
CA ASN A 171 7.45 -14.68 -23.61
C ASN A 171 8.89 -14.21 -23.92
N LEU A 172 9.88 -15.08 -23.66
CA LEU A 172 11.31 -14.82 -23.89
C LEU A 172 11.64 -14.07 -25.21
N PRO A 173 11.03 -14.37 -26.38
CA PRO A 173 11.30 -13.60 -27.60
C PRO A 173 10.87 -12.12 -27.52
N GLY A 174 9.72 -11.83 -26.91
CA GLY A 174 9.19 -10.46 -26.73
C GLY A 174 9.93 -9.68 -25.64
N PHE A 175 10.24 -10.34 -24.52
CA PHE A 175 10.99 -9.71 -23.42
C PHE A 175 12.45 -9.40 -23.82
N LEU A 176 13.08 -10.28 -24.61
CA LEU A 176 14.42 -10.04 -25.17
C LEU A 176 14.39 -8.91 -26.20
N ALA A 177 13.33 -8.79 -27.02
CA ALA A 177 13.15 -7.66 -27.92
C ALA A 177 13.01 -6.32 -27.16
N GLY A 178 12.22 -6.27 -26.09
CA GLY A 178 12.11 -5.11 -25.20
C GLY A 178 13.43 -4.79 -24.48
N GLY A 179 14.16 -5.81 -24.00
CA GLY A 179 15.49 -5.65 -23.41
C GLY A 179 16.56 -5.19 -24.41
N LEU A 180 16.45 -5.59 -25.68
CA LEU A 180 17.34 -5.14 -26.77
C LEU A 180 17.18 -3.65 -27.07
N VAL A 181 16.02 -3.04 -26.80
CA VAL A 181 15.83 -1.58 -26.89
C VAL A 181 16.68 -0.85 -25.84
N TRP A 182 16.84 -1.43 -24.66
CA TRP A 182 17.62 -0.86 -23.56
C TRP A 182 19.11 -1.18 -23.63
N LEU A 183 19.49 -2.24 -24.35
CA LEU A 183 20.88 -2.66 -24.55
C LEU A 183 21.78 -1.57 -25.15
N PRO A 184 21.41 -0.83 -26.22
CA PRO A 184 22.23 0.27 -26.74
C PRO A 184 22.33 1.43 -25.74
N LEU A 185 21.27 1.72 -24.97
CA LEU A 185 21.30 2.77 -23.95
C LEU A 185 22.25 2.41 -22.79
N LEU A 186 22.22 1.14 -22.36
CA LEU A 186 23.15 0.58 -21.38
C LEU A 186 24.59 0.56 -21.91
N LEU A 187 24.79 0.28 -23.19
CA LEU A 187 26.11 0.28 -23.83
C LEU A 187 26.66 1.71 -23.94
N ILE A 188 25.83 2.69 -24.27
CA ILE A 188 26.18 4.11 -24.27
C ILE A 188 26.53 4.56 -22.84
N GLY A 189 25.71 4.22 -21.85
CA GLY A 189 25.99 4.52 -20.44
C GLY A 189 27.28 3.86 -19.94
N ALA A 190 27.50 2.59 -20.27
CA ALA A 190 28.72 1.87 -19.93
C ALA A 190 29.95 2.47 -20.63
N GLY A 191 29.83 2.86 -21.91
CA GLY A 191 30.89 3.55 -22.65
C GLY A 191 31.22 4.93 -22.05
N LEU A 192 30.21 5.67 -21.61
CA LEU A 192 30.40 6.98 -20.96
C LEU A 192 31.04 6.83 -19.57
N PHE A 193 30.65 5.81 -18.81
CA PHE A 193 31.22 5.48 -17.50
C PHE A 193 32.68 5.03 -17.60
N LEU A 194 33.00 4.11 -18.53
CA LEU A 194 34.38 3.68 -18.79
C LEU A 194 35.24 4.81 -19.39
N GLY A 195 34.64 5.69 -20.18
CA GLY A 195 35.29 6.86 -20.77
C GLY A 195 35.61 7.95 -19.75
N TRP A 196 34.75 8.15 -18.75
CA TRP A 196 34.97 9.11 -17.67
C TRP A 196 36.07 8.66 -16.71
N GLY A 197 36.15 7.35 -16.43
CA GLY A 197 37.16 6.77 -15.53
C GLY A 197 38.61 6.81 -16.01
N ARG A 198 38.89 7.26 -17.25
CA ARG A 198 40.24 7.31 -17.84
C ARG A 198 40.92 8.68 -17.76
N ARG A 199 40.35 9.65 -17.03
CA ARG A 199 40.95 10.98 -16.77
C ARG A 199 41.36 11.20 -15.31
N THR A 200 41.88 10.16 -14.68
CA THR A 200 42.72 10.23 -13.47
C THR A 200 43.89 9.29 -13.68
#